data_AF-A0A937RPN0-F1
#
_entry.id   AF-A0A937RPN0-F1
#
_cell.length_a   1.000
_cell.length_b   1.000
_cell.length_c   1.000
_cell.angle_alpha   90.00
_cell.angle_beta   90.00
_cell.angle_gamma   90.00
#
_symmetry.space_group_name_H-M   'P 1'
#
loop_
_entity.id
_entity.type
_entity.pdbx_description
1 polymer ?
#
loop_
_entity_poly.entity_id
_entity_poly.type
_entity_poly.pdbx_seq_one_letter_code
_entity_poly.pdbx_strand_id
1 'polypeptide(L)'
;MLIDCDSCAVRGDGCADCVVSVLLAPPPVVEWDEDERRALALLADAGLLPRLRLVTPLDVVPTEGAADPVVPTAPLPPAQPMIPLPEPFAGGPRQRTRPARRPDAGGPGRRGRRAG
;
A
#
# COMPACT_ATOMS: atom_id res chain seq x y z
N MET A 1 4.14 9.23 9.88
CA MET A 1 3.98 7.97 10.65
C MET A 1 4.85 6.93 9.95
N LEU A 2 5.65 6.14 10.67
CA LEU A 2 6.57 5.15 10.09
C LEU A 2 6.16 3.75 10.56
N ILE A 3 6.02 2.81 9.63
CA ILE A 3 5.72 1.40 9.91
C ILE A 3 6.98 0.60 9.61
N ASP A 4 7.45 -0.17 10.58
CA ASP A 4 8.59 -1.07 10.45
C ASP A 4 8.10 -2.52 10.41
N CYS A 5 8.13 -3.11 9.21
CA CYS A 5 7.71 -4.49 8.99
C CYS A 5 8.70 -5.50 9.56
N ASP A 6 9.97 -5.15 9.77
CA ASP A 6 11.00 -6.08 10.25
C ASP A 6 10.88 -6.35 11.75
N SER A 7 10.36 -5.40 12.52
CA SER A 7 10.04 -5.58 13.94
C SER A 7 8.56 -5.94 14.22
N CYS A 8 7.76 -6.17 13.17
CA CYS A 8 6.33 -6.45 13.32
C CYS A 8 6.09 -7.81 13.99
N ALA A 9 5.34 -7.82 15.11
CA ALA A 9 5.12 -9.00 15.93
C ALA A 9 4.25 -10.09 15.28
N VAL A 10 3.56 -9.78 14.19
CA VAL A 10 2.72 -10.71 13.40
C VAL A 10 3.24 -10.89 11.97
N ARG A 11 4.49 -10.49 11.71
CA ARG A 11 5.13 -10.64 10.40
C ARG A 11 5.09 -12.11 9.98
N GLY A 12 4.66 -12.38 8.76
CA GLY A 12 4.34 -13.74 8.29
C GLY A 12 2.87 -14.05 8.51
N ASP A 13 2.48 -14.43 9.72
CA ASP A 13 1.15 -14.98 10.04
C ASP A 13 0.00 -14.01 9.74
N GLY A 14 0.19 -12.71 10.03
CA GLY A 14 -0.84 -11.68 9.81
C GLY A 14 -0.64 -10.86 8.54
N CYS A 15 0.43 -11.10 7.78
CA CYS A 15 0.77 -10.23 6.65
C CYS A 15 -0.26 -10.31 5.52
N ALA A 16 -0.86 -11.47 5.28
CA ALA A 16 -1.82 -11.65 4.18
C ALA A 16 -3.09 -10.78 4.32
N ASP A 17 -3.47 -10.44 5.56
CA ASP A 17 -4.65 -9.61 5.88
C ASP A 17 -4.25 -8.26 6.50
N CYS A 18 -2.98 -7.87 6.37
CA CYS A 18 -2.51 -6.59 6.87
C CYS A 18 -2.91 -5.46 5.90
N VAL A 19 -3.39 -4.33 6.44
CA VAL A 19 -3.69 -3.12 5.66
C VAL A 19 -2.52 -2.66 4.78
N VAL A 20 -1.27 -2.88 5.24
CA VAL A 20 -0.07 -2.52 4.48
C VAL A 20 0.04 -3.32 3.19
N SER A 21 -0.35 -4.59 3.21
CA SER A 21 -0.34 -5.45 2.02
C SER A 21 -1.35 -4.95 0.98
N VAL A 22 -2.51 -4.45 1.40
CA VAL A 22 -3.50 -3.84 0.49
C VAL A 22 -2.98 -2.54 -0.11
N LEU A 23 -2.31 -1.70 0.68
CA LEU A 23 -1.79 -0.41 0.22
C LEU A 23 -0.58 -0.54 -0.73
N LEU A 24 0.19 -1.62 -0.62
CA LEU A 24 1.39 -1.85 -1.43
C LEU A 24 1.17 -2.85 -2.57
N ALA A 25 0.03 -3.54 -2.60
CA ALA A 25 -0.33 -4.40 -3.72
C ALA A 25 -0.51 -3.55 -4.98
N PRO A 26 -0.13 -4.06 -6.17
CA PRO A 26 -0.56 -3.47 -7.42
C PRO A 26 -2.09 -3.36 -7.42
N PRO A 27 -2.66 -2.22 -7.81
CA PRO A 27 -4.10 -2.14 -7.99
C PRO A 27 -4.52 -3.17 -9.04
N PRO A 28 -5.67 -3.84 -8.88
CA PRO A 28 -6.18 -4.71 -9.93
C PRO A 28 -6.39 -3.89 -11.20
N VAL A 29 -6.12 -4.49 -12.35
CA VAL A 29 -6.48 -3.89 -13.64
C VAL A 29 -8.01 -3.89 -13.71
N VAL A 30 -8.58 -2.69 -13.80
CA VAL A 30 -10.01 -2.49 -14.00
C VAL A 30 -10.18 -1.90 -15.38
N GLU A 31 -10.78 -2.66 -16.28
CA GLU A 31 -11.19 -2.18 -17.60
C GLU A 31 -12.59 -1.60 -17.50
N TRP A 32 -12.78 -0.43 -18.10
CA TRP A 32 -14.05 0.28 -18.12
C TRP A 32 -14.49 0.37 -19.57
N ASP A 33 -15.72 0.03 -19.88
CA ASP A 33 -16.26 0.30 -21.22
C ASP A 33 -16.60 1.80 -21.39
N GLU A 34 -17.08 2.17 -22.58
CA GLU A 34 -17.38 3.57 -22.88
C GLU A 34 -18.58 4.11 -22.09
N ASP A 35 -19.59 3.27 -21.86
CA ASP A 35 -20.79 3.66 -21.12
C ASP A 35 -20.47 3.85 -19.64
N GLU A 36 -19.63 2.98 -19.06
CA GLU A 36 -19.13 3.10 -17.69
C GLU A 36 -18.26 4.34 -17.52
N ARG A 37 -17.33 4.61 -18.45
CA ARG A 37 -16.53 5.86 -18.44
C ARG A 37 -17.42 7.09 -18.51
N ARG A 38 -18.47 7.05 -19.32
CA ARG A 38 -19.43 8.15 -19.45
C ARG A 38 -20.27 8.34 -18.18
N ALA A 39 -20.71 7.25 -17.55
CA ALA A 39 -21.42 7.30 -16.29
C ALA A 39 -20.58 7.95 -15.19
N LEU A 40 -19.30 7.58 -15.06
CA LEU A 40 -18.38 8.23 -14.12
C LEU A 40 -18.21 9.72 -14.40
N ALA A 41 -18.10 10.10 -15.67
CA ALA A 41 -17.90 11.49 -16.05
C ALA A 41 -19.08 12.34 -15.60
N LEU A 42 -20.30 11.84 -15.77
CA LEU A 42 -21.53 12.50 -15.30
C LEU A 42 -21.56 12.63 -13.77
N LEU A 43 -21.14 11.59 -13.04
CA LEU A 43 -21.04 11.64 -11.57
C LEU A 43 -20.00 12.67 -11.11
N ALA A 44 -18.86 12.76 -11.80
CA ALA A 44 -17.84 13.76 -11.54
C ALA A 44 -18.30 15.18 -11.87
N ASP A 45 -19.03 15.37 -12.98
CA ASP A 45 -19.62 16.65 -13.37
C ASP A 45 -20.68 17.13 -12.37
N ALA A 46 -21.46 16.18 -11.82
CA ALA A 46 -22.40 16.43 -10.73
C ALA A 46 -21.72 16.70 -9.37
N GLY A 47 -20.39 16.54 -9.27
CA GLY A 47 -19.64 16.75 -8.04
C GLY A 47 -19.72 15.60 -7.02
N LEU A 48 -20.22 14.44 -7.43
CA LEU A 48 -20.30 13.24 -6.58
C LEU A 48 -18.98 12.46 -6.55
N LEU A 49 -18.11 12.68 -7.55
CA LEU A 49 -16.78 12.10 -7.63
C LEU A 49 -15.73 13.18 -7.88
N PRO A 50 -14.46 12.96 -7.47
CA PRO A 50 -13.34 13.74 -7.97
C PRO A 50 -13.29 13.72 -9.50
N ARG A 51 -12.76 14.78 -10.11
CA ARG A 51 -12.58 14.86 -11.57
C ARG A 51 -11.72 13.70 -12.08
N LEU A 52 -12.21 13.03 -13.12
CA LEU A 52 -11.57 11.84 -13.68
C LEU A 52 -10.16 12.16 -14.19
N ARG A 53 -9.18 11.40 -13.70
CA ARG A 53 -7.77 11.42 -14.13
C ARG A 53 -7.36 10.00 -14.50
N LEU A 54 -8.05 9.43 -15.49
CA LEU A 54 -7.78 8.07 -15.95
C LEU A 54 -6.38 8.02 -16.57
N VAL A 55 -5.55 7.10 -16.09
CA VAL A 55 -4.21 6.84 -16.63
C VAL A 55 -4.37 5.78 -17.71
N THR A 56 -3.83 5.99 -18.91
CA THR A 56 -3.96 5.00 -19.97
C THR A 56 -2.98 3.85 -19.72
N PRO A 57 -3.32 2.59 -20.05
CA PRO A 57 -2.42 1.47 -19.81
C PRO A 57 -1.04 1.61 -20.46
N LEU A 58 -0.89 2.42 -21.51
CA LEU A 58 0.41 2.73 -22.12
C LEU A 58 1.34 3.53 -21.19
N ASP A 59 0.82 4.12 -20.11
CA ASP A 59 1.58 4.84 -19.09
C ASP A 59 2.02 3.95 -17.91
N VAL A 60 1.55 2.69 -17.85
CA VAL A 60 1.88 1.74 -16.78
C VAL A 60 2.58 0.53 -17.40
N VAL A 61 3.90 0.43 -17.20
CA VAL A 61 4.67 -0.76 -17.64
C VAL A 61 4.18 -1.97 -16.84
N PRO A 62 3.56 -3.00 -17.46
CA PRO A 62 3.17 -4.21 -16.75
C PRO A 62 4.44 -4.95 -16.34
N THR A 63 4.74 -5.01 -15.04
CA THR A 63 5.87 -5.79 -14.52
C THR A 63 5.41 -7.21 -14.20
N GLU A 64 5.06 -7.96 -15.23
CA GLU A 64 4.93 -9.42 -15.09
C GLU A 64 6.33 -10.03 -15.15
N GLY A 65 7.00 -10.13 -14.00
CA GLY A 65 8.20 -10.98 -13.82
C GLY A 65 9.53 -10.42 -14.33
N ALA A 66 10.35 -9.91 -13.40
CA ALA A 66 11.81 -9.90 -13.39
C ALA A 66 12.56 -9.49 -14.70
N ALA A 67 12.68 -8.18 -14.89
CA ALA A 67 13.95 -7.57 -15.29
C ALA A 67 14.07 -6.26 -14.51
N ASP A 68 15.27 -5.95 -13.99
CA ASP A 68 15.53 -4.65 -13.35
C ASP A 68 14.95 -3.52 -14.22
N PRO A 69 14.22 -2.54 -13.65
CA PRO A 69 13.72 -1.43 -14.42
C PRO A 69 14.92 -0.68 -14.99
N VAL A 70 15.18 -0.82 -16.29
CA VAL A 70 16.01 0.14 -17.03
C VAL A 70 15.21 1.43 -17.04
N VAL A 71 15.45 2.26 -16.02
CA VAL A 71 14.92 3.62 -15.96
C VAL A 71 15.43 4.34 -17.20
N PRO A 72 14.56 4.71 -18.17
CA PRO A 72 14.97 5.58 -19.24
C PRO A 72 15.47 6.86 -18.59
N THR A 73 16.76 7.17 -18.72
CA THR A 73 17.35 8.42 -18.22
C THR A 73 16.90 9.56 -19.13
N ALA A 74 15.59 9.81 -19.17
CA ALA A 74 15.06 11.03 -19.75
C ALA A 74 15.59 12.20 -18.89
N PRO A 75 15.98 13.33 -19.51
CA PRO A 75 16.39 14.50 -18.76
C PRO A 75 15.24 14.88 -17.82
N LEU A 76 15.56 14.96 -16.52
CA LEU A 76 14.61 15.38 -15.49
C LEU A 76 13.99 16.72 -15.92
N PRO A 77 12.64 16.86 -15.91
CA PRO A 77 12.02 18.16 -16.10
C PRO A 77 12.58 19.15 -15.07
N PRO A 78 12.65 20.46 -15.38
CA PRO A 78 13.14 21.45 -14.43
C PRO A 78 12.40 21.28 -13.11
N ALA A 79 13.16 21.25 -12.01
CA ALA A 79 12.64 21.00 -10.67
C ALA A 79 11.42 21.92 -10.45
N GLN A 80 10.25 21.31 -10.28
CA GLN A 80 9.05 22.06 -9.92
C GLN A 80 9.38 22.82 -8.63
N PRO A 81 8.99 24.10 -8.52
CA PRO A 81 9.24 24.86 -7.31
C PRO A 81 8.59 24.12 -6.14
N MET A 82 9.42 23.62 -5.23
CA MET A 82 8.97 23.02 -3.99
C MET A 82 8.13 24.06 -3.24
N ILE A 83 6.81 23.87 -3.24
CA ILE A 83 5.93 24.61 -2.34
C ILE A 83 6.33 24.18 -0.92
N PRO A 84 6.80 25.09 -0.05
CA PRO A 84 7.18 24.70 1.31
C PRO A 84 5.93 24.20 2.04
N LEU A 85 5.91 22.89 2.31
CA LEU A 85 4.95 22.31 3.24
C LEU A 85 5.22 22.92 4.63
N PRO A 86 4.20 23.37 5.38
CA PRO A 86 4.39 23.77 6.77
C PRO A 86 4.91 22.58 7.56
N GLU A 87 6.07 22.71 8.23
CA GLU A 87 6.71 21.59 8.93
C GLU A 87 5.80 20.98 10.00
N PRO A 88 5.57 19.65 9.99
CA PRO A 88 4.98 19.01 11.15
C PRO A 88 5.79 17.79 11.58
N PHE A 89 7.13 17.83 11.62
CA PHE A 89 7.91 16.68 12.09
C PHE A 89 9.21 17.06 12.80
N ALA A 90 9.10 17.61 14.02
CA ALA A 90 10.19 17.49 14.99
C ALA A 90 10.41 16.00 15.30
N GLY A 91 11.46 15.43 14.73
CA GLY A 91 11.87 14.03 14.89
C GLY A 91 12.34 13.72 16.31
N GLY A 92 11.41 13.41 17.21
CA GLY A 92 11.72 12.80 18.50
C GLY A 92 12.16 11.33 18.35
N PRO A 93 12.94 10.78 19.29
CA PRO A 93 13.48 9.42 19.18
C PRO A 93 12.36 8.40 19.33
N ARG A 94 11.90 7.81 18.22
CA ARG A 94 10.88 6.75 18.23
C ARG A 94 11.43 5.35 18.53
N GLN A 95 12.65 5.26 19.06
CA GLN A 95 13.22 3.99 19.50
C GLN A 95 12.70 3.64 20.90
N ARG A 96 11.42 3.29 21.02
CA ARG A 96 11.04 2.36 22.11
C ARG A 96 11.61 1.01 21.71
N THR A 97 12.83 0.73 22.16
CA THR A 97 13.48 -0.57 22.05
C THR A 97 12.53 -1.64 22.58
N ARG A 98 11.80 -2.29 21.66
CA ARG A 98 10.96 -3.44 21.96
C ARG A 98 11.92 -4.63 22.14
N PRO A 99 11.84 -5.39 23.24
CA PRO A 99 12.72 -6.52 23.45
C PRO A 99 12.56 -7.53 22.31
N ALA A 100 13.68 -7.95 21.73
CA ALA A 100 13.73 -9.07 20.80
C ALA A 100 13.30 -10.34 21.56
N ARG A 101 12.31 -11.06 21.01
CA ARG A 101 11.69 -12.30 21.52
C ARG A 101 10.67 -12.12 22.66
N ARG A 102 9.44 -12.53 22.37
CA ARG A 102 8.52 -13.06 23.39
C ARG A 102 9.03 -14.47 23.77
N PRO A 103 9.03 -14.86 25.05
CA PRO A 103 9.07 -16.28 25.40
C PRO A 103 7.81 -16.96 24.85
N ASP A 104 7.99 -18.19 24.39
CA ASP A 104 7.03 -18.96 23.60
C ASP A 104 5.60 -18.87 24.13
N ALA A 105 4.68 -18.44 23.26
CA ALA A 105 3.25 -18.58 23.52
C ALA A 105 2.87 -20.06 23.36
N GLY A 106 3.10 -20.84 24.41
CA GLY A 106 2.42 -22.12 24.60
C GLY A 106 0.91 -21.86 24.59
N GLY A 107 0.26 -22.15 23.47
CA GLY A 107 -1.19 -22.04 23.34
C GLY A 107 -1.90 -22.99 24.33
N PRO A 108 -3.11 -22.65 24.81
CA PRO A 108 -3.87 -23.55 25.67
C PRO A 108 -4.23 -24.82 24.88
N GLY A 109 -3.65 -25.95 25.28
CA GLY A 109 -3.93 -27.26 24.72
C GLY A 109 -5.41 -27.59 24.77
N ARG A 110 -5.98 -27.98 23.62
CA ARG A 110 -7.35 -28.49 23.56
C ARG A 110 -7.41 -29.81 24.33
N ARG A 111 -8.03 -29.81 25.52
CA ARG A 111 -8.35 -31.04 26.24
C ARG A 111 -9.40 -31.81 25.45
N GLY A 112 -9.02 -32.98 24.93
CA GLY A 112 -9.94 -33.92 24.29
C GLY A 112 -11.02 -34.36 25.26
N ARG A 113 -12.29 -34.28 24.85
CA ARG A 113 -13.41 -34.92 25.54
C ARG A 113 -13.25 -36.44 25.37
N ARG A 114 -12.99 -37.15 26.47
CA ARG A 114 -13.17 -38.60 26.53
C ARG A 114 -14.67 -38.91 26.49
N ALA A 115 -15.03 -39.83 25.60
CA ALA A 115 -16.30 -40.51 25.59
C ALA A 115 -16.52 -41.24 26.93
N GLY A 116 -17.74 -41.12 27.44
CA GLY A 116 -18.34 -41.93 28.49
C GLY A 116 -19.80 -42.11 28.09
#